data_AF-A0A7X8EN11-F1
#
_entry.id   AF-A0A7X8EN11-F1
#
_cell.length_a   1.000
_cell.length_b   1.000
_cell.length_c   1.000
_cell.angle_alpha   90.00
_cell.angle_beta   90.00
_cell.angle_gamma   90.00
#
_symmetry.space_group_name_H-M   'P 1'
#
loop_
_entity.id
_entity.type
_entity.pdbx_description
1 polymer ?
#
loop_
_entity_poly.entity_id
_entity_poly.type
_entity_poly.pdbx_seq_one_letter_code
_entity_poly.pdbx_strand_id
1 'polypeptide(L)'
;MAKKLVYGVNDVPPFPILVLAGAQHVLTLFGATTLVPLIFGPAMGMDQLQIASLISCVYFGMGVATLIQTHPKLGSGLPIVQGSSFSFIPPV
;
A
#
# COMPACT_ATOMS: atom_id res chain seq x y z
N MET A 1 25.35 21.19 3.73
CA MET A 1 25.06 20.64 5.08
C MET A 1 23.94 19.62 4.93
N ALA A 2 24.21 18.33 5.09
CA ALA A 2 23.17 17.30 4.99
C ALA A 2 22.20 17.44 6.18
N LYS A 3 20.89 17.50 5.91
CA LYS A 3 19.84 17.60 6.94
C LYS A 3 19.87 16.33 7.78
N LYS A 4 20.03 16.45 9.11
CA LYS A 4 20.04 15.32 10.04
C LYS A 4 18.66 14.63 10.01
N LEU A 5 18.64 13.32 9.77
CA LEU A 5 17.41 12.52 9.79
C LEU A 5 16.86 12.46 11.22
N VAL A 6 15.53 12.56 11.35
CA VAL A 6 14.83 12.39 12.64
C VAL A 6 14.78 10.91 13.03
N TYR A 7 14.58 10.02 12.04
CA TYR A 7 14.64 8.57 12.18
C TYR A 7 15.41 7.96 11.00
N GLY A 8 16.29 7.01 11.29
CA GLY A 8 16.95 6.14 10.32
C GLY A 8 16.09 4.93 9.95
N VAL A 9 16.58 4.14 8.97
CA VAL A 9 15.85 2.97 8.43
C VAL A 9 15.62 1.88 9.47
N ASN A 10 16.56 1.68 10.38
CA ASN A 10 16.51 0.63 11.40
C ASN A 10 15.98 1.16 12.75
N ASP A 11 15.59 2.44 12.82
CA ASP A 11 15.09 3.03 14.06
C ASP A 11 13.64 2.59 14.28
N VAL A 12 13.30 2.34 15.55
CA VAL A 12 11.93 1.99 15.96
C VAL A 12 11.38 3.14 16.81
N PRO A 13 10.56 4.05 16.23
CA PRO A 13 9.90 5.12 16.97
C PRO A 13 9.01 4.61 18.11
N PRO A 14 8.63 5.48 19.07
CA PRO A 14 7.59 5.20 20.06
C PRO A 14 6.29 4.68 19.44
N PHE A 15 5.64 3.74 20.11
CA PHE A 15 4.43 3.05 19.62
C PHE A 15 3.33 3.99 19.05
N PRO A 16 2.99 5.13 19.68
CA PRO A 16 1.98 6.03 19.12
C PRO A 16 2.38 6.59 17.75
N ILE A 17 3.67 6.90 17.57
CA ILE A 17 4.20 7.43 16.30
C ILE A 17 4.17 6.34 15.24
N LEU A 18 4.51 5.09 15.59
CA LEU A 18 4.43 3.96 14.67
C LEU A 18 3.00 3.77 14.13
N VAL A 19 2.00 3.79 15.01
CA VAL A 19 0.60 3.63 14.61
C VAL A 19 0.13 4.78 13.74
N LEU A 20 0.43 6.03 14.14
CA LEU A 20 0.02 7.22 13.38
C LEU A 20 0.71 7.31 12.01
N ALA A 21 2.03 7.06 11.96
CA ALA A 21 2.78 7.06 10.70
C ALA A 21 2.33 5.92 9.79
N GLY A 22 2.07 4.73 10.33
CA GLY A 22 1.51 3.60 9.58
C GLY A 22 0.13 3.93 9.00
N ALA A 23 -0.76 4.50 9.81
CA ALA A 23 -2.07 4.94 9.34
C ALA A 23 -1.95 6.01 8.24
N GLN A 24 -1.05 6.98 8.41
CA GLN A 24 -0.76 8.00 7.39
C GLN A 24 -0.30 7.36 6.06
N HIS A 25 0.56 6.35 6.10
CA HIS A 25 0.99 5.63 4.89
C HIS A 25 -0.18 4.96 4.17
N VAL A 26 -1.05 4.27 4.91
CA VAL A 26 -2.25 3.64 4.34
C VAL A 26 -3.17 4.68 3.70
N LEU A 27 -3.43 5.79 4.39
CA LEU A 27 -4.29 6.87 3.89
C LEU A 27 -3.68 7.56 2.65
N THR A 28 -2.36 7.70 2.60
CA THR A 28 -1.67 8.30 1.43
C THR A 28 -1.85 7.44 0.19
N LEU A 29 -1.79 6.11 0.33
CA LEU A 29 -1.95 5.16 -0.77
C LEU A 29 -3.42 4.86 -1.07
N PHE A 30 -4.35 5.34 -0.25
CA PHE A 30 -5.75 4.95 -0.32
C PHE A 30 -6.38 5.26 -1.67
N GLY A 31 -6.24 6.51 -2.15
CA GLY A 31 -6.86 6.95 -3.39
C GLY A 31 -6.38 6.13 -4.60
N ALA A 32 -5.06 6.02 -4.76
CA ALA A 32 -4.44 5.28 -5.85
C ALA A 32 -4.82 3.79 -5.85
N THR A 33 -4.77 3.15 -4.67
CA THR A 33 -5.01 1.71 -4.53
C THR A 33 -6.49 1.35 -4.69
N THR A 34 -7.41 2.18 -4.19
CA THR A 34 -8.86 1.96 -4.33
C THR A 34 -9.35 2.28 -5.74
N LEU A 35 -8.73 3.24 -6.43
CA LEU A 35 -9.11 3.63 -7.78
C LEU A 35 -9.00 2.45 -8.77
N VAL A 36 -7.99 1.59 -8.62
CA VAL A 36 -7.77 0.46 -9.54
C VAL A 36 -8.97 -0.50 -9.54
N PRO A 37 -9.41 -1.11 -8.41
CA PRO A 37 -10.65 -1.89 -8.35
C PRO A 37 -11.90 -1.16 -8.86
N LEU A 38 -11.99 0.15 -8.63
CA LEU A 38 -13.14 0.96 -9.09
C LEU A 38 -13.16 1.14 -10.61
N ILE A 39 -12.01 1.12 -11.27
CA ILE A 39 -11.90 1.14 -12.74
C ILE A 39 -12.17 -0.26 -13.31
N PHE A 40 -11.51 -1.28 -12.77
CA PHE A 40 -11.59 -2.64 -13.31
C PHE A 40 -12.90 -3.36 -13.00
N GLY A 41 -13.47 -3.17 -11.81
CA GLY A 41 -14.67 -3.87 -11.36
C GLY A 41 -15.85 -3.73 -12.33
N PRO A 42 -16.28 -2.50 -12.68
CA PRO A 42 -17.33 -2.28 -13.67
C PRO A 42 -16.97 -2.83 -15.05
N ALA A 43 -15.72 -2.71 -15.49
CA ALA A 43 -15.25 -3.24 -16.77
C ALA A 43 -15.28 -4.78 -16.82
N MET A 44 -15.17 -5.44 -15.66
CA MET A 44 -15.29 -6.89 -15.49
C MET A 44 -16.74 -7.35 -15.26
N GLY A 45 -17.72 -6.44 -15.27
CA GLY A 45 -19.13 -6.76 -15.03
C GLY A 45 -19.46 -7.11 -13.58
N MET A 46 -18.63 -6.68 -12.63
CA MET A 46 -18.82 -6.96 -11.21
C MET A 46 -19.94 -6.09 -10.61
N ASP A 47 -20.73 -6.67 -9.69
CA ASP A 47 -21.68 -5.92 -8.88
C ASP A 47 -20.98 -5.12 -7.75
N GLN A 48 -21.73 -4.27 -7.06
CA GLN A 48 -21.17 -3.41 -6.00
C GLN A 48 -20.59 -4.18 -4.81
N LEU A 49 -21.16 -5.33 -4.46
CA LEU A 49 -20.68 -6.17 -3.35
C LEU A 49 -19.37 -6.88 -3.74
N GLN A 50 -19.28 -7.32 -4.99
CA GLN A 50 -18.07 -7.91 -5.57
C GLN A 50 -16.94 -6.88 -5.66
N ILE A 51 -17.24 -5.64 -6.05
CA ILE A 51 -16.25 -4.54 -6.06
C ILE A 51 -15.76 -4.24 -4.64
N ALA A 52 -16.65 -4.16 -3.65
CA ALA A 52 -16.25 -3.95 -2.25
C ALA A 52 -15.37 -5.10 -1.71
N SER A 53 -15.68 -6.33 -2.11
CA SER A 53 -14.88 -7.51 -1.78
C SER A 53 -13.52 -7.49 -2.47
N LEU A 54 -13.47 -7.05 -3.74
CA LEU A 54 -12.23 -6.87 -4.50
C LEU A 54 -11.32 -5.82 -3.85
N ILE A 55 -11.87 -4.66 -3.47
CA ILE A 55 -11.13 -3.63 -2.74
C ILE A 55 -10.52 -4.22 -1.48
N SER A 56 -11.32 -4.93 -0.68
CA SER A 56 -10.83 -5.58 0.55
C SER A 56 -9.71 -6.59 0.28
N CYS A 57 -9.84 -7.39 -0.78
CA CYS A 57 -8.81 -8.34 -1.21
C CYS A 57 -7.50 -7.63 -1.64
N VAL A 58 -7.60 -6.52 -2.36
CA VAL A 58 -6.44 -5.72 -2.77
C VAL A 58 -5.71 -5.15 -1.54
N TYR A 59 -6.43 -4.57 -0.57
CA TYR A 59 -5.81 -4.06 0.66
C TYR A 59 -5.17 -5.16 1.49
N PHE A 60 -5.80 -6.34 1.57
CA PHE A 60 -5.24 -7.49 2.25
C PHE A 60 -3.94 -7.96 1.56
N GLY A 61 -3.97 -8.14 0.24
CA GLY A 61 -2.80 -8.51 -0.55
C GLY A 61 -1.68 -7.47 -0.46
N MET A 62 -2.02 -6.18 -0.45
CA MET A 62 -1.10 -5.07 -0.25
C MET A 62 -0.37 -5.16 1.10
N GLY A 63 -1.09 -5.49 2.17
CA GLY A 63 -0.50 -5.70 3.50
C GLY A 63 0.48 -6.87 3.52
N VAL A 64 0.05 -8.03 2.99
CA VAL A 64 0.91 -9.21 2.87
C VAL A 64 2.16 -8.92 2.04
N ALA A 65 2.00 -8.28 0.88
CA ALA A 65 3.10 -7.91 0.01
C ALA A 65 4.07 -6.91 0.67
N THR A 66 3.56 -5.96 1.47
CA THR A 66 4.38 -5.02 2.23
C THR A 66 5.21 -5.73 3.32
N LEU A 67 4.63 -6.71 4.02
CA LEU A 67 5.35 -7.52 5.01
C LEU A 67 6.46 -8.35 4.34
N ILE A 68 6.18 -8.92 3.16
CA ILE A 68 7.18 -9.65 2.37
C ILE A 68 8.30 -8.70 1.90
N GLN A 69 7.94 -7.53 1.36
CA GLN A 69 8.88 -6.53 0.83
C GLN A 69 9.86 -6.03 1.91
N THR A 70 9.34 -5.80 3.12
CA THR A 70 10.12 -5.30 4.26
C THR A 70 11.01 -6.37 4.89
N HIS A 71 10.84 -7.65 4.54
CA HIS A 71 11.69 -8.71 5.04
C HIS A 71 13.01 -8.83 4.24
N PRO A 72 14.19 -8.76 4.87
CA PRO A 72 15.49 -8.63 4.16
C PRO A 72 15.91 -9.86 3.34
N LYS A 73 15.29 -11.03 3.56
CA LYS A 73 15.56 -12.25 2.78
C LYS A 73 14.53 -12.53 1.67
N LEU A 74 13.34 -11.92 1.75
CA LEU A 74 12.24 -12.20 0.83
C LEU A 74 11.94 -11.00 -0.09
N GLY A 75 12.17 -9.79 0.41
CA GLY A 75 12.09 -8.54 -0.32
C GLY A 75 13.38 -7.73 -0.21
N SER A 76 13.26 -6.40 -0.26
CA SER A 76 14.41 -5.50 -0.19
C SER A 76 14.91 -5.22 1.22
N GLY A 77 14.12 -5.54 2.25
CA GLY A 77 14.44 -5.15 3.63
C GLY A 77 14.28 -3.65 3.92
N LEU A 78 13.74 -2.88 2.96
CA LEU A 78 13.53 -1.44 3.08
C LEU A 78 12.06 -1.14 3.41
N PRO A 79 11.76 0.01 4.06
CA PRO A 79 10.40 0.42 4.41
C PRO A 79 9.64 0.90 3.17
N ILE A 80 9.30 -0.03 2.28
CA ILE A 80 8.59 0.20 1.02
C ILE A 80 7.20 -0.42 1.13
N VAL A 81 6.19 0.43 1.09
CA VAL A 81 4.78 0.00 1.09
C VAL A 81 4.40 -0.40 -0.34
N GLN A 82 3.77 -1.57 -0.46
CA GLN A 82 3.24 -2.05 -1.74
C GLN A 82 1.89 -1.41 -2.04
N GLY A 83 1.46 -1.42 -3.30
CA GLY A 83 0.18 -0.86 -3.74
C GLY A 83 -0.18 -1.28 -5.16
N SER A 84 -1.37 -0.92 -5.63
CA SER A 84 -1.80 -1.24 -6.99
C SER A 84 -1.03 -0.41 -8.04
N SER A 85 -0.59 -1.06 -9.11
CA SER A 85 0.13 -0.38 -10.20
C SER A 85 -0.81 0.12 -11.29
N PHE A 86 -0.64 1.38 -11.67
CA PHE A 86 -1.35 1.99 -12.81
C PHE A 86 -0.86 1.50 -14.16
N SER A 87 0.29 0.82 -14.23
CA SER A 87 0.80 0.26 -15.49
C SER A 87 -0.12 -0.78 -16.11
N PHE A 88 -1.06 -1.34 -15.34
CA PHE A 88 -2.05 -2.29 -15.82
C PHE A 88 -3.29 -1.61 -16.42
N ILE A 89 -3.50 -0.32 -16.17
CA ILE A 89 -4.60 0.43 -16.77
C ILE A 89 -4.17 0.78 -18.20
N PRO A 90 -4.91 0.35 -19.25
CA PRO A 90 -4.59 0.70 -20.62
C PRO A 90 -4.50 2.22 -20.80
N PRO A 91 -3.61 2.72 -21.68
CA PRO A 91 -3.62 4.14 -22.03
C PRO A 91 -5.00 4.51 -22.59
N VAL A 92 -5.61 5.53 -22.00
CA VAL A 92 -6.82 6.19 -22.51
C VAL A 92 -6.49 7.11 -23.67
#